data_AF-B5RRW4-F1
#
_entry.id   AF-B5RRW4-F1
#
_cell.length_a   1.000
_cell.length_b   1.000
_cell.length_c   1.000
_cell.angle_alpha   90.00
_cell.angle_beta   90.00
_cell.angle_gamma   90.00
#
_symmetry.space_group_name_H-M   'P 1'
#
loop_
_entity.id
_entity.type
_entity.pdbx_description
1 polymer ?
#
loop_
_entity_poly.entity_id
_entity_poly.type
_entity_poly.pdbx_seq_one_letter_code
_entity_poly.pdbx_strand_id
1 'polypeptide(L)'
;MRNYMRKSNFIFYVLLFGVMSCNLDSKVDLSQLQASLKTLMPQDASFVEDGKNLSDFKVLLQEYKDKVKDSKDKFEKSGHKFDFCNKVVEGLEIENEFNEDYVYEAVSYNVDVLKHIDAIVKKFDAKVVPKEDVVQNNDKDADKDDKGDDKKYLLSVYLLLYNLNSDARFLSDFVKQNFSDENLDKLAKIEDVEKFTSSLREFLDSKEKLMSVNNKVILEIDLNGNNDEILDQLNKINEKNFVDKNEVERSLNNGTYINDVVKNL
;
A
#
# COMPACT_ATOMS: atom_id res chain seq x y z
N MET A 1 38.09 13.15 3.58
CA MET A 1 37.35 12.46 4.66
C MET A 1 35.89 12.88 4.77
N ARG A 2 35.54 14.18 4.79
CA ARG A 2 34.14 14.68 4.86
C ARG A 2 33.16 14.03 3.86
N ASN A 3 33.57 13.92 2.59
CA ASN A 3 32.74 13.30 1.53
C ASN A 3 32.55 11.78 1.68
N TYR A 4 33.39 11.07 2.44
CA TYR A 4 33.20 9.63 2.66
C TYR A 4 32.17 9.37 3.78
N MET A 5 32.20 10.19 4.84
CA MET A 5 31.29 10.04 5.98
C MET A 5 29.83 10.41 5.65
N ARG A 6 29.60 11.41 4.79
CA ARG A 6 28.25 11.77 4.33
C ARG A 6 27.57 10.62 3.57
N LYS A 7 28.36 9.85 2.82
CA LYS A 7 27.89 8.73 1.98
C LYS A 7 27.44 7.54 2.83
N SER A 8 28.24 7.12 3.81
CA SER A 8 27.87 6.01 4.70
C SER A 8 26.61 6.28 5.54
N ASN A 9 26.38 7.52 5.99
CA ASN A 9 25.14 7.84 6.71
C ASN A 9 23.92 7.85 5.78
N PHE A 10 24.06 8.37 4.57
CA PHE A 10 22.98 8.37 3.59
C PHE A 10 22.56 6.94 3.23
N ILE A 11 23.54 6.06 2.98
CA ILE A 11 23.30 4.61 2.81
C ILE A 11 22.49 4.03 3.97
N PHE A 12 22.85 4.33 5.22
CA PHE A 12 22.13 3.83 6.39
C PHE A 12 20.65 4.24 6.40
N TYR A 13 20.33 5.51 6.13
CA TYR A 13 18.92 5.95 6.14
C TYR A 13 18.13 5.42 4.96
N VAL A 14 18.78 5.25 3.82
CA VAL A 14 18.17 4.63 2.65
C VAL A 14 17.94 3.12 2.89
N LEU A 15 18.88 2.41 3.52
CA LEU A 15 18.72 1.03 4.03
C LEU A 15 17.47 0.96 4.91
N LEU A 16 17.37 1.92 5.84
CA LEU A 16 16.30 1.97 6.82
C LEU A 16 14.95 2.29 6.15
N PHE A 17 14.92 3.15 5.14
CA PHE A 17 13.73 3.39 4.31
C PHE A 17 13.33 2.14 3.53
N GLY A 18 14.28 1.50 2.84
CA GLY A 18 14.08 0.28 2.08
C GLY A 18 13.54 -0.85 2.95
N VAL A 19 14.16 -1.12 4.09
CA VAL A 19 13.66 -2.11 5.05
C VAL A 19 12.28 -1.73 5.58
N MET A 20 12.01 -0.48 5.96
CA MET A 20 10.70 -0.14 6.52
C MET A 20 9.56 -0.20 5.48
N SER A 21 9.87 0.06 4.21
CA SER A 21 8.88 0.05 3.14
C SER A 21 8.78 -1.30 2.40
N CYS A 22 9.82 -2.14 2.41
CA CYS A 22 9.82 -3.51 1.86
C CYS A 22 9.31 -4.55 2.86
N ASN A 23 9.43 -4.23 4.14
CA ASN A 23 9.30 -5.16 5.25
C ASN A 23 8.28 -4.59 6.22
N LEU A 24 7.06 -4.44 5.70
CA LEU A 24 5.86 -4.23 6.49
C LEU A 24 5.57 -5.43 7.41
N ASP A 25 6.28 -6.56 7.24
CA ASP A 25 6.15 -7.74 8.10
C ASP A 25 7.46 -8.44 8.52
N SER A 26 8.65 -7.85 8.32
CA SER A 26 9.85 -8.51 8.85
C SER A 26 10.09 -8.24 10.32
N LYS A 27 10.46 -9.33 10.97
CA LYS A 27 11.22 -9.35 12.22
C LYS A 27 12.66 -8.86 12.01
N VAL A 28 12.89 -7.79 11.24
CA VAL A 28 14.22 -7.18 11.18
C VAL A 28 14.40 -6.40 12.48
N ASP A 29 15.27 -6.93 13.35
CA ASP A 29 15.71 -6.21 14.53
C ASP A 29 16.57 -5.02 14.09
N LEU A 30 15.92 -3.87 13.93
CA LEU A 30 16.55 -2.60 13.58
C LEU A 30 17.72 -2.25 14.50
N SER A 31 17.71 -2.70 15.75
CA SER A 31 18.78 -2.41 16.71
C SER A 31 20.06 -3.18 16.37
N GLN A 32 19.94 -4.39 15.82
CA GLN A 32 21.08 -5.15 15.29
C GLN A 32 21.61 -4.56 13.98
N LEU A 33 20.73 -4.09 13.08
CA LEU A 33 21.15 -3.45 11.84
C LEU A 33 21.92 -2.15 12.13
N GLN A 34 21.39 -1.33 13.05
CA GLN A 34 22.00 -0.08 13.47
C GLN A 34 23.30 -0.29 14.27
N ALA A 35 23.38 -1.33 15.10
CA ALA A 35 24.60 -1.69 15.83
C ALA A 35 25.69 -2.21 14.87
N SER A 36 25.34 -3.12 13.96
CA SER A 36 26.27 -3.72 12.99
C SER A 36 26.86 -2.68 12.05
N LEU A 37 26.04 -1.73 11.57
CA LEU A 37 26.48 -0.61 10.74
C LEU A 37 27.32 0.41 11.53
N LYS A 38 27.03 0.66 12.82
CA LYS A 38 27.89 1.51 13.69
C LYS A 38 29.29 0.95 13.88
N THR A 39 29.46 -0.37 13.89
CA THR A 39 30.77 -1.03 13.92
C THR A 39 31.50 -0.99 12.58
N LEU A 40 30.78 -0.89 11.46
CA LEU A 40 31.34 -0.85 10.10
C LEU A 40 31.68 0.57 9.64
N MET A 41 31.11 1.60 10.27
CA MET A 41 31.44 2.99 9.98
C MET A 41 32.71 3.44 10.73
N PRO A 42 33.63 4.19 10.09
CA PRO A 42 34.81 4.72 10.77
C PRO A 42 34.39 5.64 11.93
N GLN A 43 34.79 5.28 13.15
CA GLN A 43 34.52 6.07 14.37
C GLN A 43 35.52 7.22 14.52
N ASP A 44 35.62 8.09 13.52
CA ASP A 44 36.44 9.29 13.65
C ASP A 44 35.70 10.35 14.49
N ALA A 45 36.28 10.70 15.63
CA ALA A 45 35.79 11.69 16.58
C ALA A 45 35.68 13.13 16.01
N SER A 46 36.07 13.36 14.76
CA SER A 46 35.92 14.62 14.03
C SER A 46 34.61 14.73 13.25
N PHE A 47 33.60 13.91 13.59
CA PHE A 47 32.31 13.86 12.91
C PHE A 47 31.55 15.19 13.06
N VAL A 48 31.76 16.08 12.09
CA VAL A 48 30.91 17.25 11.89
C VAL A 48 30.00 16.92 10.73
N GLU A 49 28.78 16.54 11.08
CA GLU A 49 27.65 16.48 10.16
C GLU A 49 27.60 17.82 9.41
N ASP A 50 27.73 17.83 8.07
CA ASP A 50 27.14 18.91 7.28
C ASP A 50 25.63 18.71 7.37
N GLY A 51 25.08 19.18 8.48
CA GLY A 51 23.90 18.62 9.13
C GLY A 51 22.57 18.91 8.46
N LYS A 52 22.50 19.83 7.49
CA LYS A 52 21.21 20.28 6.93
C LYS A 52 20.57 19.33 5.92
N ASN A 53 21.32 18.75 4.98
CA ASN A 53 20.68 18.00 3.88
C ASN A 53 20.37 16.55 4.27
N LEU A 54 21.16 16.00 5.20
CA LEU A 54 20.91 14.67 5.75
C LEU A 54 19.83 14.71 6.84
N SER A 55 19.70 15.81 7.60
CA SER A 55 18.63 15.94 8.60
C SER A 55 17.26 15.82 7.96
N ASP A 56 17.06 16.42 6.78
CA ASP A 56 15.74 16.44 6.14
C ASP A 56 15.31 15.04 5.67
N PHE A 57 16.24 14.23 5.17
CA PHE A 57 15.99 12.83 4.83
C PHE A 57 15.69 11.99 6.09
N LYS A 58 16.41 12.21 7.18
CA LYS A 58 16.16 11.52 8.47
C LYS A 58 14.79 11.84 9.03
N VAL A 59 14.43 13.12 9.00
CA VAL A 59 13.12 13.60 9.46
C VAL A 59 12.03 12.95 8.63
N LEU A 60 12.13 13.02 7.29
CA LEU A 60 11.17 12.38 6.38
C LEU A 60 11.00 10.87 6.67
N LEU A 61 12.12 10.16 6.82
CA LEU A 61 12.09 8.73 7.11
C LEU A 61 11.44 8.44 8.46
N GLN A 62 11.79 9.20 9.49
CA GLN A 62 11.25 8.97 10.84
C GLN A 62 9.75 9.28 10.87
N GLU A 63 9.31 10.36 10.23
CA GLU A 63 7.89 10.71 10.08
C GLU A 63 7.11 9.59 9.38
N TYR A 64 7.64 9.08 8.26
CA TYR A 64 6.99 7.98 7.54
C TYR A 64 6.91 6.70 8.38
N LYS A 65 7.98 6.36 9.10
CA LYS A 65 8.01 5.18 9.99
C LYS A 65 7.00 5.29 11.13
N ASP A 66 6.96 6.43 11.80
CA ASP A 66 6.06 6.65 12.93
C ASP A 66 4.61 6.59 12.46
N LYS A 67 4.32 7.12 11.27
CA LYS A 67 2.99 7.05 10.67
C LYS A 67 2.56 5.62 10.32
N VAL A 68 3.40 4.87 9.60
CA VAL A 68 3.09 3.47 9.25
C VAL A 68 2.90 2.62 10.50
N LYS A 69 3.79 2.78 11.49
CA LYS A 69 3.69 2.06 12.76
C LYS A 69 2.42 2.42 13.52
N ASP A 70 2.10 3.70 13.67
CA ASP A 70 0.87 4.13 14.35
C ASP A 70 -0.38 3.54 13.69
N SER A 71 -0.43 3.53 12.35
CA SER A 71 -1.52 2.90 11.60
C SER A 71 -1.60 1.38 11.82
N LYS A 72 -0.47 0.66 11.76
CA LYS A 72 -0.45 -0.80 12.00
C LYS A 72 -0.81 -1.14 13.45
N ASP A 73 -0.25 -0.42 14.42
CA ASP A 73 -0.56 -0.60 15.85
C ASP A 73 -2.06 -0.36 16.13
N LYS A 74 -2.68 0.63 15.49
CA LYS A 74 -4.13 0.88 15.58
C LYS A 74 -4.93 -0.26 14.98
N PHE A 75 -4.52 -0.76 13.82
CA PHE A 75 -5.15 -1.90 13.16
C PHE A 75 -5.05 -3.17 14.02
N GLU A 76 -3.87 -3.51 14.53
CA GLU A 76 -3.67 -4.68 15.41
C GLU A 76 -4.49 -4.57 16.69
N LYS A 77 -4.51 -3.39 17.33
CA LYS A 77 -5.32 -3.13 18.54
C LYS A 77 -6.82 -3.20 18.28
N SER A 78 -7.27 -3.00 17.04
CA SER A 78 -8.69 -3.13 16.69
C SER A 78 -9.20 -4.56 16.89
N GLY A 79 -8.30 -5.56 16.87
CA GLY A 79 -8.63 -6.98 17.01
C GLY A 79 -9.44 -7.54 15.83
N HIS A 80 -9.70 -6.74 14.81
CA HIS A 80 -10.41 -7.18 13.62
C HIS A 80 -9.49 -8.01 12.74
N LYS A 81 -9.98 -9.18 12.35
CA LYS A 81 -9.40 -9.99 11.27
C LYS A 81 -10.40 -9.99 10.14
N PHE A 82 -9.93 -9.62 8.97
CA PHE A 82 -10.72 -9.65 7.76
C PHE A 82 -10.42 -10.92 6.98
N ASP A 83 -11.39 -11.35 6.20
CA ASP A 83 -11.31 -12.54 5.34
C ASP A 83 -12.00 -12.25 4.00
N PHE A 84 -12.14 -10.96 3.65
CA PHE A 84 -12.91 -10.55 2.50
C PHE A 84 -12.26 -10.98 1.19
N CYS A 85 -10.93 -11.09 1.13
CA CYS A 85 -10.23 -11.57 -0.07
C CYS A 85 -10.61 -13.02 -0.37
N ASN A 86 -10.52 -13.90 0.63
CA ASN A 86 -10.88 -15.31 0.47
C ASN A 86 -12.36 -15.46 0.11
N LYS A 87 -13.27 -14.77 0.80
CA LYS A 87 -14.71 -14.82 0.49
C LYS A 87 -15.03 -14.42 -0.94
N VAL A 88 -14.38 -13.37 -1.44
CA VAL A 88 -14.60 -12.91 -2.82
C VAL A 88 -14.13 -13.95 -3.83
N VAL A 89 -12.94 -14.53 -3.64
CA VAL A 89 -12.41 -15.52 -4.60
C VAL A 89 -13.14 -16.86 -4.51
N GLU A 90 -13.56 -17.28 -3.31
CA GLU A 90 -14.40 -18.47 -3.10
C GLU A 90 -15.77 -18.30 -3.76
N GLY A 91 -16.43 -17.16 -3.55
CA GLY A 91 -17.72 -16.86 -4.16
C GLY A 91 -17.66 -16.71 -5.68
N LEU A 92 -16.52 -16.30 -6.24
CA LEU A 92 -16.28 -16.26 -7.68
C LEU A 92 -15.78 -17.58 -8.26
N GLU A 93 -15.34 -18.52 -7.42
CA GLU A 93 -14.71 -19.80 -7.81
C GLU A 93 -13.43 -19.60 -8.62
N ILE A 94 -12.57 -18.67 -8.19
CA ILE A 94 -11.30 -18.32 -8.84
C ILE A 94 -10.10 -18.55 -7.90
N GLU A 95 -8.90 -18.57 -8.47
CA GLU A 95 -7.67 -18.69 -7.68
C GLU A 95 -7.41 -17.41 -6.88
N ASN A 96 -6.92 -17.57 -5.65
CA ASN A 96 -6.56 -16.42 -4.82
C ASN A 96 -5.20 -15.86 -5.25
N GLU A 97 -5.22 -14.76 -5.99
CA GLU A 97 -4.02 -14.00 -6.35
C GLU A 97 -3.74 -12.84 -5.40
N PHE A 98 -4.60 -12.60 -4.40
CA PHE A 98 -4.46 -11.48 -3.49
C PHE A 98 -3.45 -11.77 -2.38
N ASN A 99 -2.52 -10.83 -2.18
CA ASN A 99 -1.86 -10.69 -0.89
C ASN A 99 -2.65 -9.71 -0.02
N GLU A 100 -3.32 -10.20 1.03
CA GLU A 100 -4.20 -9.38 1.87
C GLU A 100 -3.45 -8.22 2.56
N ASP A 101 -2.16 -8.40 2.86
CA ASP A 101 -1.31 -7.34 3.43
C ASP A 101 -1.21 -6.14 2.50
N TYR A 102 -1.14 -6.36 1.19
CA TYR A 102 -1.14 -5.27 0.21
C TYR A 102 -2.47 -4.51 0.19
N VAL A 103 -3.59 -5.17 0.46
CA VAL A 103 -4.88 -4.47 0.58
C VAL A 103 -4.87 -3.58 1.83
N TYR A 104 -4.37 -4.09 2.96
CA TYR A 104 -4.24 -3.31 4.19
C TYR A 104 -3.32 -2.10 3.98
N GLU A 105 -2.17 -2.29 3.34
CA GLU A 105 -1.23 -1.22 3.01
C GLU A 105 -1.83 -0.16 2.08
N ALA A 106 -2.55 -0.58 1.04
CA ALA A 106 -3.16 0.32 0.06
C ALA A 106 -4.17 1.30 0.70
N VAL A 107 -4.82 0.87 1.78
CA VAL A 107 -5.73 1.71 2.56
C VAL A 107 -5.08 2.29 3.81
N SER A 108 -3.74 2.19 3.93
CA SER A 108 -2.95 2.66 5.07
C SER A 108 -3.42 2.10 6.42
N TYR A 109 -3.81 0.83 6.44
CA TYR A 109 -4.36 0.12 7.60
C TYR A 109 -5.57 0.82 8.24
N ASN A 110 -6.33 1.58 7.45
CA ASN A 110 -7.52 2.28 7.93
C ASN A 110 -8.63 1.27 8.26
N VAL A 111 -8.84 1.05 9.56
CA VAL A 111 -9.80 0.08 10.09
C VAL A 111 -11.23 0.37 9.62
N ASP A 112 -11.62 1.63 9.49
CA ASP A 112 -12.98 1.98 9.07
C ASP A 112 -13.20 1.63 7.60
N VAL A 113 -12.21 1.90 6.73
CA VAL A 113 -12.25 1.51 5.32
C VAL A 113 -12.33 -0.01 5.19
N LEU A 114 -11.51 -0.75 5.93
CA LEU A 114 -11.49 -2.22 5.91
C LEU A 114 -12.81 -2.83 6.41
N LYS A 115 -13.40 -2.26 7.46
CA LYS A 115 -14.75 -2.62 7.93
C LYS A 115 -15.81 -2.37 6.87
N HIS A 116 -15.68 -1.26 6.15
CA HIS A 116 -16.62 -0.89 5.09
C HIS A 116 -16.53 -1.87 3.92
N ILE A 117 -15.31 -2.22 3.48
CA ILE A 117 -15.08 -3.24 2.45
C ILE A 117 -15.66 -4.60 2.90
N ASP A 118 -15.39 -5.04 4.13
CA ASP A 118 -15.94 -6.29 4.68
C ASP A 118 -17.48 -6.28 4.73
N ALA A 119 -18.09 -5.14 5.05
CA ALA A 119 -19.55 -4.99 5.05
C ALA A 119 -20.14 -5.08 3.62
N ILE A 120 -19.48 -4.49 2.62
CA ILE A 120 -19.85 -4.63 1.21
C ILE A 120 -19.79 -6.11 0.80
N VAL A 121 -18.67 -6.79 1.10
CA VAL A 121 -18.47 -8.20 0.77
C VAL A 121 -19.55 -9.06 1.40
N LYS A 122 -19.85 -8.89 2.70
CA LYS A 122 -20.92 -9.63 3.38
C LYS A 122 -22.30 -9.41 2.74
N LYS A 123 -22.59 -8.17 2.31
CA LYS A 123 -23.87 -7.84 1.67
C LYS A 123 -24.03 -8.52 0.31
N PHE A 124 -22.96 -8.60 -0.47
CA PHE A 124 -22.96 -9.23 -1.78
C PHE A 124 -22.82 -10.76 -1.72
N ASP A 125 -22.03 -11.29 -0.79
CA ASP A 125 -21.90 -12.73 -0.56
C ASP A 125 -23.25 -13.36 -0.16
N ALA A 126 -23.99 -12.72 0.73
CA ALA A 126 -25.35 -13.16 1.12
C ALA A 126 -26.37 -13.16 -0.05
N LYS A 127 -26.05 -12.49 -1.16
CA LYS A 127 -26.84 -12.52 -2.40
C LYS A 127 -26.45 -13.73 -3.25
N VAL A 128 -25.16 -14.06 -3.31
CA VAL A 128 -24.60 -15.16 -4.12
C VAL A 128 -24.81 -16.53 -3.46
N VAL A 129 -24.76 -16.62 -2.13
CA VAL A 129 -25.05 -17.86 -1.40
C VAL A 129 -26.57 -18.10 -1.37
N PRO A 130 -27.08 -19.22 -1.93
CA PRO A 130 -28.50 -19.53 -1.87
C PRO A 130 -28.93 -19.67 -0.41
N LYS A 131 -30.03 -19.01 -0.03
CA LYS A 131 -30.66 -19.28 1.28
C LYS A 131 -31.24 -20.70 1.25
N GLU A 132 -30.53 -21.65 1.83
CA GLU A 132 -31.09 -22.95 2.21
C GLU A 132 -32.08 -22.73 3.36
N ASP A 133 -33.29 -22.26 3.04
CA ASP A 133 -34.50 -22.38 3.87
C ASP A 133 -35.68 -21.68 3.17
N VAL A 134 -36.15 -22.27 2.06
CA VAL A 134 -37.57 -22.16 1.68
C VAL A 134 -38.02 -23.55 1.27
N VAL A 135 -38.76 -24.19 2.16
CA VAL A 135 -39.49 -25.43 1.90
C VAL A 135 -40.23 -25.30 0.58
N GLN A 136 -39.94 -26.25 -0.31
CA GLN A 136 -40.54 -26.43 -1.62
C GLN A 136 -42.06 -26.31 -1.53
N ASN A 137 -42.65 -25.50 -2.42
CA ASN A 137 -43.76 -25.97 -3.23
C ASN A 137 -43.98 -25.12 -4.48
N ASN A 138 -44.15 -25.86 -5.57
CA ASN A 138 -44.81 -25.55 -6.83
C ASN A 138 -43.96 -24.96 -7.96
N ASP A 139 -43.66 -25.88 -8.88
CA ASP A 139 -43.95 -25.80 -10.32
C ASP A 139 -43.33 -24.68 -11.16
N LYS A 140 -42.45 -25.18 -12.04
CA LYS A 140 -42.21 -24.83 -13.45
C LYS A 140 -41.28 -23.64 -13.74
N ASP A 141 -40.27 -24.01 -14.53
CA ASP A 141 -39.53 -23.15 -15.46
C ASP A 141 -38.73 -22.00 -14.83
N ALA A 142 -37.84 -22.33 -13.88
CA ALA A 142 -36.74 -21.44 -13.54
C ALA A 142 -35.54 -21.79 -14.42
N ASP A 143 -35.28 -20.92 -15.40
CA ASP A 143 -34.06 -20.86 -16.19
C ASP A 143 -32.82 -21.00 -15.29
N LYS A 144 -31.89 -21.85 -15.69
CA LYS A 144 -30.66 -22.18 -14.97
C LYS A 144 -29.57 -21.09 -15.05
N ASP A 145 -29.91 -19.85 -15.39
CA ASP A 145 -28.92 -18.84 -15.77
C ASP A 145 -28.79 -17.64 -14.80
N ASP A 146 -29.62 -17.53 -13.75
CA ASP A 146 -29.68 -16.33 -12.90
C ASP A 146 -28.49 -16.15 -11.94
N LYS A 147 -27.73 -17.23 -11.65
CA LYS A 147 -26.51 -17.13 -10.82
C LYS A 147 -25.38 -16.34 -11.48
N GLY A 148 -25.37 -16.25 -12.80
CA GLY A 148 -24.39 -15.46 -13.55
C GLY A 148 -24.54 -13.96 -13.29
N ASP A 149 -25.77 -13.49 -13.07
CA ASP A 149 -26.05 -12.07 -12.85
C ASP A 149 -25.62 -11.64 -11.43
N ASP A 150 -25.84 -12.46 -10.41
CA ASP A 150 -25.45 -12.11 -9.03
C ASP A 150 -23.92 -12.13 -8.80
N LYS A 151 -23.14 -12.90 -9.58
CA LYS A 151 -21.67 -12.88 -9.50
C LYS A 151 -21.07 -11.51 -9.87
N LYS A 152 -21.80 -10.65 -10.59
CA LYS A 152 -21.33 -9.29 -10.96
C LYS A 152 -20.99 -8.43 -9.73
N TYR A 153 -21.69 -8.65 -8.61
CA TYR A 153 -21.46 -7.91 -7.38
C TYR A 153 -20.09 -8.23 -6.76
N LEU A 154 -19.77 -9.52 -6.60
CA LEU A 154 -18.46 -9.95 -6.11
C LEU A 154 -17.35 -9.64 -7.11
N LEU A 155 -17.64 -9.65 -8.42
CA LEU A 155 -16.66 -9.25 -9.44
C LEU A 155 -16.26 -7.78 -9.31
N SER A 156 -17.20 -6.88 -9.00
CA SER A 156 -16.86 -5.46 -8.78
C SER A 156 -16.02 -5.25 -7.51
N VAL A 157 -16.28 -6.03 -6.46
CA VAL A 157 -15.43 -6.04 -5.25
C VAL A 157 -14.05 -6.63 -5.58
N TYR A 158 -13.98 -7.71 -6.36
CA TYR A 158 -12.72 -8.30 -6.82
C TYR A 158 -11.87 -7.25 -7.54
N LEU A 159 -12.46 -6.47 -8.45
CA LEU A 159 -11.75 -5.40 -9.16
C LEU A 159 -11.23 -4.30 -8.20
N LEU A 160 -12.00 -3.94 -7.18
CA LEU A 160 -11.54 -2.99 -6.15
C LEU A 160 -10.32 -3.57 -5.41
N LEU A 161 -10.44 -4.81 -4.93
CA LEU A 161 -9.36 -5.50 -4.21
C LEU A 161 -8.13 -5.66 -5.09
N TYR A 162 -8.29 -6.00 -6.37
CA TYR A 162 -7.22 -6.09 -7.35
C TYR A 162 -6.51 -4.76 -7.57
N ASN A 163 -7.27 -3.67 -7.72
CA ASN A 163 -6.69 -2.34 -7.85
C ASN A 163 -5.89 -1.93 -6.61
N LEU A 164 -6.43 -2.15 -5.41
CA LEU A 164 -5.74 -1.89 -4.15
C LEU A 164 -4.46 -2.75 -4.02
N ASN A 165 -4.57 -4.05 -4.29
CA ASN A 165 -3.46 -4.98 -4.25
C ASN A 165 -2.33 -4.56 -5.21
N SER A 166 -2.69 -4.22 -6.44
CA SER A 166 -1.76 -3.77 -7.47
C SER A 166 -1.06 -2.46 -7.09
N ASP A 167 -1.80 -1.49 -6.56
CA ASP A 167 -1.24 -0.18 -6.18
C ASP A 167 -0.23 -0.32 -5.01
N ALA A 168 -0.53 -1.13 -3.99
CA ALA A 168 0.40 -1.40 -2.90
C ALA A 168 1.57 -2.30 -3.32
N ARG A 169 1.32 -3.33 -4.14
CA ARG A 169 2.38 -4.16 -4.73
C ARG A 169 3.36 -3.30 -5.53
N PHE A 170 2.87 -2.36 -6.34
CA PHE A 170 3.72 -1.42 -7.07
C PHE A 170 4.61 -0.63 -6.12
N LEU A 171 4.08 -0.14 -5.00
CA LEU A 171 4.89 0.59 -4.01
C LEU A 171 5.93 -0.33 -3.36
N SER A 172 5.54 -1.53 -2.94
CA SER A 172 6.47 -2.54 -2.41
C SER A 172 7.58 -2.87 -3.41
N ASP A 173 7.23 -3.14 -4.67
CA ASP A 173 8.17 -3.50 -5.72
C ASP A 173 9.08 -2.32 -6.08
N PHE A 174 8.54 -1.10 -6.15
CA PHE A 174 9.32 0.12 -6.31
C PHE A 174 10.36 0.26 -5.20
N VAL A 175 9.98 0.00 -3.95
CA VAL A 175 10.91 0.11 -2.82
C VAL A 175 11.95 -1.01 -2.90
N LYS A 176 11.53 -2.26 -3.10
CA LYS A 176 12.43 -3.41 -3.23
C LYS A 176 13.44 -3.19 -4.34
N GLN A 177 13.00 -2.66 -5.48
CA GLN A 177 13.86 -2.37 -6.59
C GLN A 177 14.84 -1.25 -6.28
N ASN A 178 14.38 -0.10 -5.79
CA ASN A 178 15.24 1.09 -5.67
C ASN A 178 16.11 1.09 -4.42
N PHE A 179 15.68 0.40 -3.37
CA PHE A 179 16.31 0.42 -2.06
C PHE A 179 16.76 -0.98 -1.60
N SER A 180 17.02 -1.89 -2.56
CA SER A 180 17.67 -3.19 -2.30
C SER A 180 19.11 -3.03 -1.84
N ASP A 181 19.63 -3.99 -1.09
CA ASP A 181 21.02 -4.02 -0.62
C ASP A 181 22.05 -3.70 -1.73
N GLU A 182 21.85 -4.20 -2.95
CA GLU A 182 22.71 -3.90 -4.11
C GLU A 182 22.70 -2.42 -4.51
N ASN A 183 21.54 -1.77 -4.47
CA ASN A 183 21.37 -0.39 -4.91
C ASN A 183 21.75 0.62 -3.82
N LEU A 184 21.88 0.19 -2.57
CA LEU A 184 22.28 1.07 -1.47
C LEU A 184 23.71 1.58 -1.63
N ASP A 185 24.62 0.73 -2.11
CA ASP A 185 26.00 1.15 -2.42
C ASP A 185 26.06 2.14 -3.59
N LYS A 186 25.10 2.08 -4.52
CA LYS A 186 24.96 3.05 -5.63
C LYS A 186 24.41 4.37 -5.11
N LEU A 187 23.38 4.33 -4.27
CA LEU A 187 22.78 5.49 -3.62
C LEU A 187 23.79 6.25 -2.74
N ALA A 188 24.77 5.55 -2.17
CA ALA A 188 25.95 6.17 -1.53
C ALA A 188 26.66 7.22 -2.39
N LYS A 189 26.58 7.10 -3.71
CA LYS A 189 27.28 7.96 -4.66
C LYS A 189 26.45 9.17 -5.10
N ILE A 190 25.21 9.32 -4.62
CA ILE A 190 24.38 10.50 -4.90
C ILE A 190 25.13 11.76 -4.48
N GLU A 191 25.32 12.66 -5.45
CA GLU A 191 25.93 13.97 -5.22
C GLU A 191 24.91 14.98 -4.71
N ASP A 192 23.67 14.93 -5.22
CA ASP A 192 22.57 15.85 -4.88
C ASP A 192 21.50 15.16 -4.01
N VAL A 193 21.83 15.00 -2.72
CA VAL A 193 20.93 14.42 -1.71
C VAL A 193 19.67 15.27 -1.50
N GLU A 194 19.75 16.58 -1.72
CA GLU A 194 18.63 17.50 -1.48
C GLU A 194 17.54 17.30 -2.52
N LYS A 195 17.92 17.27 -3.80
CA LYS A 195 16.99 16.95 -4.89
C LYS A 195 16.40 15.55 -4.75
N PHE A 196 17.22 14.56 -4.39
CA PHE A 196 16.74 13.20 -4.15
C PHE A 196 15.70 13.15 -3.02
N THR A 197 15.99 13.83 -1.89
CA THR A 197 15.09 13.89 -0.74
C THR A 197 13.79 14.61 -1.08
N SER A 198 13.85 15.71 -1.83
CA SER A 198 12.67 16.45 -2.28
C SER A 198 11.78 15.60 -3.18
N SER A 199 12.36 14.92 -4.18
CA SER A 199 11.60 14.04 -5.07
C SER A 199 11.00 12.84 -4.35
N LEU A 200 11.71 12.26 -3.38
CA LEU A 200 11.16 11.18 -2.54
C LEU A 200 9.99 11.69 -1.70
N ARG A 201 10.11 12.88 -1.08
CA ARG A 201 9.01 13.50 -0.32
C ARG A 201 7.79 13.72 -1.20
N GLU A 202 7.96 14.35 -2.36
CA GLU A 202 6.84 14.59 -3.28
C GLU A 202 6.20 13.30 -3.79
N PHE A 203 7.00 12.26 -4.04
CA PHE A 203 6.49 10.93 -4.39
C PHE A 203 5.60 10.35 -3.29
N LEU A 204 6.09 10.37 -2.04
CA LEU A 204 5.35 9.86 -0.88
C LEU A 204 4.09 10.68 -0.61
N ASP A 205 4.18 12.01 -0.57
CA ASP A 205 3.04 12.90 -0.37
C ASP A 205 1.95 12.67 -1.42
N SER A 206 2.35 12.47 -2.69
CA SER A 206 1.41 12.19 -3.76
C SER A 206 0.74 10.82 -3.57
N LYS A 207 1.49 9.78 -3.20
CA LYS A 207 0.92 8.46 -2.89
C LYS A 207 -0.05 8.52 -1.71
N GLU A 208 0.29 9.24 -0.65
CA GLU A 208 -0.58 9.39 0.52
C GLU A 208 -1.88 10.12 0.18
N LYS A 209 -1.82 11.17 -0.66
CA LYS A 209 -3.02 11.85 -1.15
C LYS A 209 -3.90 10.93 -1.96
N LEU A 210 -3.31 10.14 -2.87
CA LEU A 210 -4.05 9.15 -3.67
C LEU A 210 -4.74 8.12 -2.77
N MET A 211 -4.02 7.57 -1.79
CA MET A 211 -4.59 6.64 -0.80
C MET A 211 -5.70 7.28 0.03
N SER A 212 -5.51 8.53 0.49
CA SER A 212 -6.54 9.25 1.25
C SER A 212 -7.80 9.50 0.44
N VAL A 213 -7.66 9.83 -0.85
CA VAL A 213 -8.77 10.03 -1.77
C VAL A 213 -9.51 8.71 -2.01
N ASN A 214 -8.78 7.62 -2.30
CA ASN A 214 -9.36 6.27 -2.42
C ASN A 214 -10.14 5.87 -1.16
N ASN A 215 -9.54 6.01 0.01
CA ASN A 215 -10.17 5.70 1.30
C ASN A 215 -11.47 6.47 1.51
N LYS A 216 -11.45 7.78 1.21
CA LYS A 216 -12.62 8.63 1.35
C LYS A 216 -13.77 8.15 0.45
N VAL A 217 -13.49 7.89 -0.83
CA VAL A 217 -14.54 7.48 -1.77
C VAL A 217 -15.07 6.07 -1.47
N ILE A 218 -14.23 5.15 -0.97
CA ILE A 218 -14.70 3.84 -0.48
C ILE A 218 -15.68 4.04 0.68
N LEU A 219 -15.35 4.90 1.65
CA LEU A 219 -16.23 5.19 2.80
C LEU A 219 -17.53 5.92 2.43
N GLU A 220 -17.57 6.61 1.29
CA GLU A 220 -18.77 7.28 0.78
C GLU A 220 -19.80 6.31 0.17
N ILE A 221 -19.44 5.03 -0.04
CA ILE A 221 -20.40 4.01 -0.50
C ILE A 221 -21.53 3.86 0.51
N ASP A 222 -22.77 4.18 0.10
CA ASP A 222 -23.94 4.03 0.98
C ASP A 222 -24.39 2.57 1.12
N LEU A 223 -24.05 1.96 2.26
CA LEU A 223 -24.45 0.58 2.57
C LEU A 223 -25.94 0.42 2.87
N ASN A 224 -26.71 1.50 3.03
CA ASN A 224 -28.17 1.42 3.19
C ASN A 224 -28.90 1.36 1.85
N GLY A 225 -28.22 1.72 0.75
CA GLY A 225 -28.74 1.61 -0.61
C GLY A 225 -29.01 0.17 -1.03
N ASN A 226 -29.67 0.00 -2.17
CA ASN A 226 -29.85 -1.33 -2.74
C ASN A 226 -28.53 -1.86 -3.36
N ASN A 227 -28.47 -3.15 -3.71
CA ASN A 227 -27.22 -3.75 -4.19
C ASN A 227 -26.73 -3.16 -5.52
N ASP A 228 -27.64 -2.80 -6.43
CA ASP A 228 -27.29 -2.20 -7.72
C ASP A 228 -26.73 -0.77 -7.55
N GLU A 229 -27.27 0.01 -6.62
CA GLU A 229 -26.72 1.34 -6.27
C GLU A 229 -25.31 1.24 -5.68
N ILE A 230 -25.04 0.22 -4.87
CA ILE A 230 -23.70 -0.03 -4.32
C ILE A 230 -22.76 -0.49 -5.44
N LEU A 231 -23.22 -1.35 -6.35
CA LEU A 231 -22.48 -1.80 -7.51
C LEU A 231 -22.06 -0.63 -8.42
N ASP A 232 -22.99 0.29 -8.71
CA ASP A 232 -22.72 1.47 -9.52
C ASP A 232 -21.67 2.39 -8.88
N GLN A 233 -21.72 2.54 -7.55
CA GLN A 233 -20.70 3.29 -6.81
C GLN A 233 -19.33 2.61 -6.87
N LEU A 234 -19.26 1.29 -6.67
CA LEU A 234 -18.02 0.52 -6.80
C LEU A 234 -17.44 0.59 -8.22
N ASN A 235 -18.27 0.49 -9.25
CA ASN A 235 -17.81 0.57 -10.64
C ASN A 235 -17.19 1.94 -10.94
N LYS A 236 -17.78 3.03 -10.45
CA LYS A 236 -17.18 4.37 -10.56
C LYS A 236 -15.83 4.47 -9.86
N ILE A 237 -15.66 3.75 -8.75
CA ILE A 237 -14.37 3.66 -8.06
C ILE A 237 -13.36 2.87 -8.90
N ASN A 238 -13.76 1.72 -9.44
CA ASN A 238 -12.90 0.88 -10.26
C ASN A 238 -12.42 1.56 -11.55
N GLU A 239 -13.22 2.48 -12.10
CA GLU A 239 -12.84 3.33 -13.23
C GLU A 239 -11.85 4.46 -12.87
N LYS A 240 -11.52 4.63 -11.57
CA LYS A 240 -10.63 5.68 -11.05
C LYS A 240 -11.09 7.10 -11.41
N ASN A 241 -12.40 7.32 -11.54
CA ASN A 241 -13.01 8.60 -11.95
C ASN A 241 -12.80 9.78 -10.99
N PHE A 242 -12.26 9.53 -9.81
CA PHE A 242 -12.13 10.49 -8.71
C PHE A 242 -10.66 10.81 -8.39
N VAL A 243 -9.72 10.22 -9.13
CA VAL A 243 -8.28 10.43 -8.95
C VAL A 243 -7.81 11.63 -9.78
N ASP A 244 -7.11 12.59 -9.15
CA ASP A 244 -6.49 13.72 -9.84
C ASP A 244 -5.34 13.25 -10.74
N LYS A 245 -5.50 13.42 -12.05
CA LYS A 245 -4.49 13.06 -13.06
C LYS A 245 -3.14 13.76 -12.80
N ASN A 246 -3.16 14.99 -12.29
CA ASN A 246 -1.93 15.72 -11.99
C ASN A 246 -1.18 15.09 -10.81
N GLU A 247 -1.89 14.55 -9.81
CA GLU A 247 -1.25 13.84 -8.71
C GLU A 247 -0.65 12.52 -9.21
N VAL A 248 -1.37 11.77 -10.06
CA VAL A 248 -0.82 10.55 -10.69
C VAL A 248 0.45 10.85 -11.48
N GLU A 249 0.43 11.90 -12.31
CA GLU A 249 1.59 12.31 -13.10
C GLU A 249 2.78 12.73 -12.23
N ARG A 250 2.54 13.50 -11.15
CA ARG A 250 3.61 13.85 -10.18
C ARG A 250 4.23 12.62 -9.53
N SER A 251 3.41 11.65 -9.10
CA SER A 251 3.91 10.40 -8.54
C SER A 251 4.77 9.62 -9.55
N LEU A 252 4.31 9.50 -10.81
CA LEU A 252 5.06 8.81 -11.86
C LEU A 252 6.36 9.51 -12.22
N ASN A 253 6.35 10.84 -12.34
CA ASN A 253 7.53 11.62 -12.70
C ASN A 253 8.62 11.53 -11.60
N ASN A 254 8.22 11.69 -10.33
CA ASN A 254 9.16 11.58 -9.22
C ASN A 254 9.67 10.14 -9.03
N GLY A 255 8.80 9.13 -9.19
CA GLY A 255 9.22 7.72 -9.17
C GLY A 255 10.20 7.39 -10.30
N THR A 256 9.96 7.90 -11.50
CA THR A 256 10.87 7.73 -12.65
C THR A 256 12.22 8.39 -12.39
N TYR A 257 12.23 9.60 -11.86
CA TYR A 257 13.47 10.27 -11.48
C TYR A 257 14.28 9.45 -10.45
N ILE A 258 13.64 8.92 -9.41
CA ILE A 258 14.30 8.07 -8.40
C ILE A 258 14.89 6.82 -9.06
N ASN A 259 14.12 6.14 -9.92
CA ASN A 259 14.57 4.98 -10.69
C ASN A 259 15.82 5.30 -11.52
N ASP A 260 15.80 6.44 -12.23
CA ASP A 260 16.89 6.85 -13.11
C ASP A 260 18.14 7.21 -12.32
N VAL A 261 18.00 7.86 -11.15
CA VAL A 261 19.13 8.11 -10.25
C VAL A 261 19.74 6.80 -9.80
N VAL A 262 18.94 5.82 -9.36
CA VAL A 262 19.44 4.52 -8.92
C VAL A 262 20.15 3.74 -10.03
N LYS A 263 19.60 3.76 -11.25
CA LYS A 263 20.15 3.02 -12.41
C LYS A 263 21.47 3.60 -12.92
N ASN A 264 21.69 4.90 -12.80
CA ASN A 264 22.84 5.59 -13.40
C ASN A 264 24.04 5.76 -12.43
N LEU A 265 24.03 5.12 -11.26
CA LEU A 265 25.08 5.17 -10.22
C LEU A 265 25.81 3.81 -10.03
#